data_AF-A0A9D8S5L6-F1
#
_entry.id   AF-A0A9D8S5L6-F1
#
_cell.length_a   1.000
_cell.length_b   1.000
_cell.length_c   1.000
_cell.angle_alpha   90.00
_cell.angle_beta   90.00
_cell.angle_gamma   90.00
#
_symmetry.space_group_name_H-M   'P 1'
#
loop_
_entity.id
_entity.type
_entity.pdbx_description
1 polymer ?
#
loop_
_entity_poly.entity_id
_entity_poly.type
_entity_poly.pdbx_seq_one_letter_code
_entity_poly.pdbx_strand_id
1 'polypeptide(L)'
;MKNRLLLTTALVAVSFAANVYANPFPEDATDLISGSYVVEHTGNPIFYEGNVKISKDAVLKVNTYGEDAGDDWVSPENAFVVKGNLTVGDEQQGGGTLIMYREDNEKPMMFVEGNTTIDNGASVTMRNDDGSWATIISKTADIKGGTLDLNGAEFVTDEDLNISGGVINLTEGSISAGNNEEQSIGNINITGGEVNLIGKTVEAGMDSNGVISISGGKVTMQGNDNDDAALWGNVSVSDKAVINMNGKARIDVDESENISISGGTINVAGNENTFRAVNDVEMSGGVLNIAKGADLHINKDDGTTAEKGTLALSSEVNLNGTLISNVSGDGSLNIKSSGALVDGNVLGTNLSFEADHSLSKAISGAIEDLASLNVNTGTLTFDKEVYGTLGTLTVKDTLNIEESLFVNNDLNLTDNATINMNEDLSVMDGGINMTGGTVNVNEASVLWAAKDINISGGELNLKGEMDTIYDWLDENDVPLPKPETPGDININGGIVNILSDSAEISTEGNVVVSDSGVINVNNGAKLYIGGMPDEDDEEDGDENQTDTINLINGGSINLAGTLVANISGDDRGVINFESSEAVIEGDVDTPSLTFNFDHSLSKAITGTLGSVDKLTVAKGTLSFDKEP
;
A
#
# COMPACT_ATOMS: atom_id res chain seq x y z
N MET A 1 -2.84 8.93 -28.91
CA MET A 1 -3.15 10.37 -28.76
C MET A 1 -4.61 10.64 -29.13
N LYS A 2 -5.50 10.63 -28.13
CA LYS A 2 -6.85 11.21 -28.21
C LYS A 2 -7.12 11.85 -26.85
N ASN A 3 -6.77 13.13 -26.74
CA ASN A 3 -7.05 13.92 -25.54
C ASN A 3 -8.56 14.13 -25.47
N ARG A 4 -9.22 13.44 -24.55
CA ARG A 4 -10.57 13.80 -24.10
C ARG A 4 -10.37 14.82 -22.99
N LEU A 5 -10.54 16.09 -23.36
CA LEU A 5 -10.64 17.20 -22.41
C LEU A 5 -11.96 17.01 -21.64
N LEU A 6 -11.87 16.56 -20.38
CA LEU A 6 -13.00 16.53 -19.45
C LEU A 6 -13.12 17.95 -18.87
N LEU A 7 -14.01 18.77 -19.43
CA LEU A 7 -14.57 19.90 -18.70
C LEU A 7 -15.81 19.39 -17.97
N THR A 8 -15.69 19.13 -16.68
CA THR A 8 -16.83 19.01 -15.77
C THR A 8 -16.75 20.15 -14.77
N THR A 9 -17.31 21.29 -15.18
CA THR A 9 -17.73 22.34 -14.25
C THR A 9 -19.11 22.74 -14.74
N ALA A 10 -20.15 22.25 -14.07
CA ALA A 10 -21.49 22.79 -14.23
C ALA A 10 -21.51 24.15 -13.54
N LEU A 11 -21.00 25.17 -14.23
CA LEU A 11 -21.30 26.55 -13.89
C LEU A 11 -22.80 26.75 -14.17
N VAL A 12 -23.63 26.56 -13.15
CA VAL A 12 -25.02 27.01 -13.20
C VAL A 12 -24.97 28.53 -13.14
N ALA A 13 -24.84 29.15 -14.31
CA ALA A 13 -25.11 30.56 -14.46
C ALA A 13 -26.61 30.76 -14.18
N VAL A 14 -26.94 31.18 -12.96
CA VAL A 14 -28.28 31.69 -12.64
C VAL A 14 -28.43 33.01 -13.40
N SER A 15 -28.94 32.95 -14.62
CA SER A 15 -29.29 34.14 -15.38
C SER A 15 -30.59 34.72 -14.81
N PHE A 16 -30.49 35.70 -13.92
CA PHE A 16 -31.64 36.50 -13.50
C PHE A 16 -31.99 37.48 -14.62
N ALA A 17 -33.04 37.17 -15.39
CA ALA A 17 -33.72 38.12 -16.26
C ALA A 17 -35.13 38.38 -15.71
N ALA A 18 -35.25 39.28 -14.73
CA ALA A 18 -36.36 40.24 -14.58
C ALA A 18 -36.21 41.00 -13.25
N ASN A 19 -36.22 42.33 -13.33
CA ASN A 19 -36.45 43.24 -12.21
C ASN A 19 -37.84 43.01 -11.59
N VAL A 20 -37.99 41.98 -10.76
CA VAL A 20 -39.10 41.88 -9.82
C VAL A 20 -38.71 42.78 -8.64
N TYR A 21 -39.51 43.81 -8.35
CA TYR A 21 -39.35 44.61 -7.13
C TYR A 21 -39.37 43.65 -5.94
N ALA A 22 -38.23 43.48 -5.27
CA ALA A 22 -38.18 42.72 -4.05
C ALA A 22 -39.08 43.41 -3.00
N ASN A 23 -39.89 42.63 -2.30
CA ASN A 23 -40.71 43.11 -1.21
C ASN A 23 -39.82 43.35 0.02
N PRO A 24 -40.16 44.32 0.89
CA PRO A 24 -39.53 44.39 2.20
C PRO A 24 -39.78 43.09 2.97
N PHE A 25 -38.83 42.72 3.83
CA PHE A 25 -38.98 41.56 4.72
C PHE A 25 -40.28 41.68 5.56
N PRO A 26 -41.15 40.65 5.56
CA PRO A 26 -42.46 40.73 6.21
C PRO A 26 -42.36 40.59 7.73
N GLU A 27 -43.36 41.12 8.45
CA GLU A 27 -43.47 40.96 9.92
C GLU A 27 -43.72 39.50 10.34
N ASP A 28 -44.36 38.69 9.47
CA ASP A 28 -44.51 37.25 9.65
C ASP A 28 -43.71 36.52 8.57
N ALA A 29 -42.56 35.99 8.96
CA ALA A 29 -41.66 35.20 8.15
C ALA A 29 -41.57 33.73 8.62
N THR A 30 -42.56 33.27 9.39
CA THR A 30 -42.58 31.91 9.93
C THR A 30 -42.68 30.82 8.87
N ASP A 31 -43.23 31.13 7.69
CA ASP A 31 -43.21 30.26 6.49
C ASP A 31 -43.37 31.08 5.19
N LEU A 32 -42.25 31.45 4.57
CA LEU A 32 -42.19 32.11 3.28
C LEU A 32 -42.17 31.05 2.17
N ILE A 33 -43.27 30.92 1.42
CA ILE A 33 -43.43 29.89 0.38
C ILE A 33 -43.32 30.42 -1.06
N SER A 34 -43.35 31.73 -1.27
CA SER A 34 -43.23 32.35 -2.60
C SER A 34 -42.87 33.83 -2.49
N GLY A 35 -42.22 34.38 -3.52
CA GLY A 35 -41.92 35.81 -3.62
C GLY A 35 -40.46 36.12 -3.31
N SER A 36 -40.02 37.33 -3.66
CA SER A 36 -38.66 37.80 -3.38
C SER A 36 -38.72 38.87 -2.30
N TYR A 37 -37.96 38.66 -1.23
CA TYR A 37 -37.89 39.51 -0.05
C TYR A 37 -36.46 40.01 0.15
N VAL A 38 -36.31 41.25 0.62
CA VAL A 38 -34.99 41.81 0.97
C VAL A 38 -35.01 42.36 2.39
N VAL A 39 -33.96 42.06 3.15
CA VAL A 39 -33.61 42.75 4.39
C VAL A 39 -32.55 43.81 4.05
N GLU A 40 -32.97 45.08 4.01
CA GLU A 40 -32.07 46.21 3.76
C GLU A 40 -31.50 46.74 5.08
N HIS A 41 -30.23 47.15 5.09
CA HIS A 41 -29.62 47.76 6.26
C HIS A 41 -30.33 49.07 6.68
N THR A 42 -30.37 49.35 7.98
CA THR A 42 -31.00 50.58 8.53
C THR A 42 -30.04 51.47 9.31
N GLY A 43 -28.74 51.13 9.34
CA GLY A 43 -27.75 51.76 10.21
C GLY A 43 -27.88 51.34 11.69
N ASN A 44 -28.69 50.32 11.98
CA ASN A 44 -28.87 49.67 13.28
C ASN A 44 -29.16 48.17 13.05
N PRO A 45 -28.99 47.30 14.06
CA PRO A 45 -29.29 45.89 13.93
C PRO A 45 -30.78 45.68 13.68
N ILE A 46 -31.11 44.72 12.83
CA ILE A 46 -32.49 44.36 12.52
C ILE A 46 -32.84 43.08 13.27
N PHE A 47 -33.68 43.19 14.29
CA PHE A 47 -34.12 42.05 15.09
C PHE A 47 -35.44 41.50 14.57
N TYR A 48 -35.47 40.19 14.29
CA TYR A 48 -36.69 39.45 14.03
C TYR A 48 -36.97 38.48 15.17
N GLU A 49 -38.13 38.66 15.81
CA GLU A 49 -38.59 37.82 16.91
C GLU A 49 -39.29 36.57 16.36
N GLY A 50 -38.66 35.40 16.51
CA GLY A 50 -39.22 34.10 16.11
C GLY A 50 -38.43 33.39 15.02
N ASN A 51 -39.05 32.37 14.44
CA ASN A 51 -38.42 31.52 13.41
C ASN A 51 -38.62 32.12 12.01
N VAL A 52 -37.61 31.98 11.17
CA VAL A 52 -37.65 32.30 9.74
C VAL A 52 -37.60 31.01 8.94
N LYS A 53 -38.55 30.79 8.04
CA LYS A 53 -38.53 29.66 7.10
C LYS A 53 -38.72 30.13 5.67
N ILE A 54 -37.89 29.67 4.76
CA ILE A 54 -37.93 30.00 3.32
C ILE A 54 -38.04 28.69 2.56
N SER A 55 -39.09 28.48 1.77
CA SER A 55 -39.31 27.24 1.02
C SER A 55 -39.87 27.49 -0.38
N LYS A 56 -39.93 26.45 -1.23
CA LYS A 56 -40.42 26.50 -2.61
C LYS A 56 -39.77 27.59 -3.46
N ASP A 57 -40.55 28.59 -3.87
CA ASP A 57 -40.12 29.66 -4.77
C ASP A 57 -39.79 30.96 -4.01
N ALA A 58 -39.77 30.91 -2.67
CA ALA A 58 -39.39 32.06 -1.87
C ALA A 58 -37.89 32.35 -1.97
N VAL A 59 -37.54 33.61 -2.11
CA VAL A 59 -36.16 34.11 -2.11
C VAL A 59 -36.02 35.16 -1.02
N LEU A 60 -35.06 34.98 -0.12
CA LEU A 60 -34.64 35.99 0.84
C LEU A 60 -33.25 36.49 0.44
N LYS A 61 -33.12 37.80 0.22
CA LYS A 61 -31.83 38.47 0.09
C LYS A 61 -31.52 39.25 1.36
N VAL A 62 -30.35 39.05 1.93
CA VAL A 62 -29.89 39.76 3.12
C VAL A 62 -28.79 40.74 2.70
N ASN A 63 -29.10 42.04 2.79
CA ASN A 63 -28.17 43.14 2.50
C ASN A 63 -27.66 43.82 3.78
N THR A 64 -27.89 43.26 4.97
CA THR A 64 -27.26 43.73 6.22
C THR A 64 -25.77 43.39 6.24
N TYR A 65 -25.00 44.07 7.09
CA TYR A 65 -23.56 43.88 7.17
C TYR A 65 -23.05 43.99 8.60
N GLY A 66 -21.85 43.49 8.87
CA GLY A 66 -21.14 43.71 10.13
C GLY A 66 -20.11 44.82 9.97
N GLU A 67 -19.92 45.66 11.00
CA GLU A 67 -18.83 46.65 11.00
C GLU A 67 -17.55 46.02 11.57
N ASP A 68 -16.44 46.24 10.88
CA ASP A 68 -15.12 45.80 11.31
C ASP A 68 -14.73 46.54 12.60
N ALA A 69 -14.65 45.81 13.72
CA ALA A 69 -14.36 46.40 15.03
C ALA A 69 -12.85 46.40 15.36
N GLY A 70 -12.00 45.83 14.50
CA GLY A 70 -10.58 45.57 14.77
C GLY A 70 -10.34 44.35 15.66
N ASP A 71 -9.18 43.69 15.44
CA ASP A 71 -8.72 42.43 16.06
C ASP A 71 -9.78 41.30 16.10
N ASP A 72 -10.06 40.75 14.91
CA ASP A 72 -10.82 39.50 14.68
C ASP A 72 -12.28 39.48 15.17
N TRP A 73 -12.85 40.64 15.50
CA TRP A 73 -14.23 40.76 15.93
C TRP A 73 -15.05 41.68 15.01
N VAL A 74 -16.27 41.25 14.68
CA VAL A 74 -17.21 42.04 13.86
C VAL A 74 -18.39 42.45 14.73
N SER A 75 -18.67 43.76 14.77
CA SER A 75 -19.80 44.28 15.52
C SER A 75 -21.12 43.94 14.82
N PRO A 76 -22.15 43.41 15.52
CA PRO A 76 -23.47 43.12 14.95
C PRO A 76 -24.29 44.39 14.65
N GLU A 77 -23.69 45.59 14.75
CA GLU A 77 -24.33 46.90 14.68
C GLU A 77 -25.21 47.14 13.44
N ASN A 78 -24.94 46.48 12.32
CA ASN A 78 -25.76 46.58 11.11
C ASN A 78 -26.31 45.23 10.63
N ALA A 79 -26.21 44.18 11.45
CA ALA A 79 -26.52 42.81 11.08
C ALA A 79 -28.02 42.49 11.15
N PHE A 80 -28.43 41.44 10.43
CA PHE A 80 -29.74 40.83 10.59
C PHE A 80 -29.69 39.77 11.68
N VAL A 81 -30.53 39.88 12.70
CA VAL A 81 -30.54 39.00 13.87
C VAL A 81 -31.88 38.29 13.98
N VAL A 82 -31.87 36.96 13.84
CA VAL A 82 -33.03 36.09 14.04
C VAL A 82 -32.99 35.54 15.46
N LYS A 83 -33.94 35.92 16.30
CA LYS A 83 -34.09 35.48 17.71
C LYS A 83 -34.71 34.08 17.84
N GLY A 84 -34.57 33.26 16.82
CA GLY A 84 -35.16 31.93 16.69
C GLY A 84 -34.38 31.11 15.67
N ASN A 85 -35.03 30.12 15.07
CA ASN A 85 -34.39 29.23 14.08
C ASN A 85 -34.48 29.80 12.67
N LEU A 86 -33.49 29.48 11.84
CA LEU A 86 -33.53 29.67 10.39
C LEU A 86 -33.72 28.32 9.70
N THR A 87 -34.68 28.23 8.77
CA THR A 87 -34.82 27.07 7.89
C THR A 87 -34.86 27.52 6.44
N VAL A 88 -33.93 27.02 5.62
CA VAL A 88 -33.96 27.18 4.17
C VAL A 88 -34.29 25.83 3.56
N GLY A 89 -35.39 25.79 2.82
CA GLY A 89 -36.01 24.57 2.33
C GLY A 89 -37.11 24.00 3.19
N ASP A 90 -37.60 22.86 2.74
CA ASP A 90 -38.62 22.07 3.41
C ASP A 90 -38.41 20.60 3.07
N GLU A 91 -38.43 19.74 4.09
CA GLU A 91 -38.24 18.29 3.95
C GLU A 91 -39.17 17.63 2.91
N GLN A 92 -40.41 18.13 2.77
CA GLN A 92 -41.44 17.53 1.89
C GLN A 92 -41.61 18.27 0.56
N GLN A 93 -41.45 19.60 0.57
CA GLN A 93 -41.83 20.47 -0.55
C GLN A 93 -40.62 21.06 -1.27
N GLY A 94 -39.43 21.00 -0.65
CA GLY A 94 -38.16 21.51 -1.14
C GLY A 94 -38.16 23.01 -1.49
N GLY A 95 -37.08 23.46 -2.13
CA GLY A 95 -36.94 24.83 -2.63
C GLY A 95 -36.42 25.82 -1.59
N GLY A 96 -36.68 27.11 -1.78
CA GLY A 96 -36.22 28.20 -0.92
C GLY A 96 -34.81 28.66 -1.29
N THR A 97 -34.63 29.98 -1.39
CA THR A 97 -33.33 30.57 -1.75
C THR A 97 -32.93 31.63 -0.74
N LEU A 98 -31.73 31.51 -0.18
CA LEU A 98 -31.08 32.54 0.64
C LEU A 98 -29.89 33.12 -0.12
N ILE A 99 -29.83 34.44 -0.25
CA ILE A 99 -28.75 35.14 -0.94
C ILE A 99 -28.14 36.18 0.02
N MET A 100 -26.83 36.05 0.26
CA MET A 100 -26.04 37.04 1.01
C MET A 100 -24.93 37.54 0.11
N TYR A 101 -25.15 38.70 -0.50
CA TYR A 101 -24.20 39.33 -1.40
C TYR A 101 -24.46 40.83 -1.47
N ARG A 102 -23.40 41.62 -1.37
CA ARG A 102 -23.41 43.08 -1.52
C ARG A 102 -22.44 43.47 -2.64
N GLU A 103 -22.80 44.54 -3.37
CA GLU A 103 -21.97 45.08 -4.45
C GLU A 103 -20.92 46.09 -3.94
N ASP A 104 -21.02 46.48 -2.67
CA ASP A 104 -20.04 47.30 -1.98
C ASP A 104 -19.14 46.42 -1.10
N ASN A 105 -18.12 47.06 -0.53
CA ASN A 105 -17.07 46.41 0.25
C ASN A 105 -17.49 46.03 1.69
N GLU A 106 -18.78 46.16 2.03
CA GLU A 106 -19.28 45.86 3.38
C GLU A 106 -19.58 44.37 3.52
N LYS A 107 -19.22 43.79 4.66
CA LYS A 107 -19.24 42.34 4.93
C LYS A 107 -20.67 41.85 5.25
N PRO A 108 -21.37 41.14 4.35
CA PRO A 108 -22.75 40.71 4.61
C PRO A 108 -22.82 39.82 5.86
N MET A 109 -23.77 40.09 6.77
CA MET A 109 -23.80 39.41 8.06
C MET A 109 -25.22 39.09 8.55
N MET A 110 -25.37 37.87 9.07
CA MET A 110 -26.59 37.36 9.69
C MET A 110 -26.26 36.55 10.95
N PHE A 111 -26.95 36.83 12.05
CA PHE A 111 -26.92 36.06 13.29
C PHE A 111 -28.22 35.30 13.47
N VAL A 112 -28.13 34.02 13.83
CA VAL A 112 -29.25 33.15 14.16
C VAL A 112 -29.03 32.64 15.58
N GLU A 113 -29.76 33.17 16.56
CA GLU A 113 -29.58 32.75 17.96
C GLU A 113 -30.02 31.30 18.21
N GLY A 114 -30.90 30.79 17.34
CA GLY A 114 -31.29 29.38 17.32
C GLY A 114 -30.49 28.55 16.32
N ASN A 115 -31.11 27.47 15.86
CA ASN A 115 -30.48 26.52 14.95
C ASN A 115 -30.74 26.93 13.49
N THR A 116 -29.80 26.61 12.61
CA THR A 116 -29.99 26.71 11.16
C THR A 116 -30.24 25.33 10.57
N THR A 117 -31.23 25.20 9.69
CA THR A 117 -31.48 23.97 8.92
C THR A 117 -31.53 24.28 7.44
N ILE A 118 -30.77 23.52 6.65
CA ILE A 118 -30.77 23.59 5.19
C ILE A 118 -31.27 22.24 4.66
N ASP A 119 -32.50 22.26 4.15
CA ASP A 119 -33.24 21.08 3.70
C ASP A 119 -33.06 20.82 2.19
N ASN A 120 -33.62 19.70 1.74
CA ASN A 120 -33.59 19.30 0.33
C ASN A 120 -34.12 20.39 -0.61
N GLY A 121 -33.39 20.65 -1.70
CA GLY A 121 -33.78 21.63 -2.72
C GLY A 121 -33.56 23.09 -2.32
N ALA A 122 -33.03 23.37 -1.12
CA ALA A 122 -32.57 24.70 -0.75
C ALA A 122 -31.42 25.18 -1.65
N SER A 123 -31.33 26.48 -1.86
CA SER A 123 -30.20 27.15 -2.50
C SER A 123 -29.72 28.28 -1.60
N VAL A 124 -28.53 28.16 -1.03
CA VAL A 124 -27.90 29.24 -0.28
C VAL A 124 -26.68 29.69 -1.06
N THR A 125 -26.61 30.98 -1.33
CA THR A 125 -25.46 31.59 -2.01
C THR A 125 -24.96 32.74 -1.16
N MET A 126 -23.72 32.61 -0.68
CA MET A 126 -23.04 33.62 0.10
C MET A 126 -21.78 34.02 -0.67
N ARG A 127 -21.62 35.32 -0.90
CA ARG A 127 -20.49 35.83 -1.67
C ARG A 127 -19.95 37.13 -1.12
N ASN A 128 -18.63 37.25 -1.11
CA ASN A 128 -17.91 38.49 -0.93
C ASN A 128 -16.70 38.52 -1.89
N ASP A 129 -16.58 39.59 -2.68
CA ASP A 129 -15.59 39.67 -3.77
C ASP A 129 -14.23 40.29 -3.30
N ASP A 130 -14.15 40.71 -2.03
CA ASP A 130 -13.08 41.56 -1.49
C ASP A 130 -12.00 40.78 -0.72
N GLY A 131 -12.19 39.48 -0.53
CA GLY A 131 -11.36 38.63 0.33
C GLY A 131 -11.67 38.75 1.83
N SER A 132 -12.75 39.46 2.19
CA SER A 132 -13.37 39.42 3.54
C SER A 132 -14.61 38.51 3.51
N TRP A 133 -15.16 38.15 4.67
CA TRP A 133 -16.19 37.13 4.75
C TRP A 133 -17.62 37.66 4.71
N ALA A 134 -18.49 37.05 3.90
CA ALA A 134 -19.94 37.06 4.16
C ALA A 134 -20.25 35.96 5.19
N THR A 135 -20.91 36.29 6.30
CA THR A 135 -20.95 35.38 7.46
C THR A 135 -22.38 35.08 7.93
N ILE A 136 -22.67 33.80 8.15
CA ILE A 136 -23.78 33.34 8.99
C ILE A 136 -23.17 32.79 10.28
N ILE A 137 -23.66 33.27 11.42
CA ILE A 137 -23.34 32.70 12.74
C ILE A 137 -24.63 32.11 13.29
N SER A 138 -24.59 30.85 13.72
CA SER A 138 -25.74 30.17 14.32
C SER A 138 -25.36 29.31 15.51
N LYS A 139 -26.35 28.87 16.30
CA LYS A 139 -26.07 28.00 17.42
C LYS A 139 -25.56 26.62 16.97
N THR A 140 -26.37 25.92 16.19
CA THR A 140 -26.01 24.67 15.49
C THR A 140 -26.50 24.74 14.05
N ALA A 141 -25.97 23.86 13.19
CA ALA A 141 -26.46 23.73 11.83
C ALA A 141 -26.69 22.27 11.42
N ASP A 142 -27.84 22.03 10.76
CA ASP A 142 -28.15 20.75 10.12
C ASP A 142 -28.31 20.96 8.61
N ILE A 143 -27.34 20.48 7.83
CA ILE A 143 -27.37 20.46 6.37
C ILE A 143 -27.80 19.07 5.90
N LYS A 144 -29.06 18.96 5.47
CA LYS A 144 -29.69 17.70 5.05
C LYS A 144 -29.74 17.54 3.54
N GLY A 145 -29.61 18.63 2.79
CA GLY A 145 -29.77 18.66 1.35
C GLY A 145 -29.51 20.02 0.72
N GLY A 146 -29.87 20.15 -0.56
CA GLY A 146 -29.75 21.43 -1.29
C GLY A 146 -28.33 21.75 -1.74
N THR A 147 -28.11 23.00 -2.13
CA THR A 147 -26.80 23.53 -2.55
C THR A 147 -26.41 24.72 -1.67
N LEU A 148 -25.19 24.68 -1.16
CA LEU A 148 -24.57 25.74 -0.39
C LEU A 148 -23.33 26.23 -1.15
N ASP A 149 -23.39 27.42 -1.72
CA ASP A 149 -22.27 28.03 -2.42
C ASP A 149 -21.70 29.17 -1.57
N LEU A 150 -20.56 28.92 -0.93
CA LEU A 150 -19.83 29.86 -0.07
C LEU A 150 -18.57 30.32 -0.81
N ASN A 151 -18.61 31.55 -1.35
CA ASN A 151 -17.49 32.14 -2.09
C ASN A 151 -16.94 33.36 -1.35
N GLY A 152 -15.76 33.25 -0.74
CA GLY A 152 -15.30 34.30 0.19
C GLY A 152 -16.26 34.47 1.37
N ALA A 153 -16.81 33.36 1.87
CA ALA A 153 -17.91 33.37 2.84
C ALA A 153 -17.72 32.31 3.92
N GLU A 154 -18.29 32.55 5.09
CA GLU A 154 -18.14 31.73 6.28
C GLU A 154 -19.49 31.30 6.83
N PHE A 155 -19.58 30.04 7.20
CA PHE A 155 -20.67 29.52 8.01
C PHE A 155 -20.09 29.05 9.34
N VAL A 156 -20.45 29.74 10.41
CA VAL A 156 -19.95 29.45 11.76
C VAL A 156 -21.09 28.92 12.63
N THR A 157 -20.81 27.86 13.40
CA THR A 157 -21.69 27.41 14.49
C THR A 157 -21.01 27.52 15.83
N ASP A 158 -21.73 27.96 16.86
CA ASP A 158 -21.22 27.96 18.24
C ASP A 158 -21.00 26.53 18.74
N GLU A 159 -21.90 25.61 18.43
CA GLU A 159 -21.89 24.19 18.79
C GLU A 159 -21.67 23.33 17.52
N ASP A 160 -22.34 22.17 17.40
CA ASP A 160 -22.12 21.20 16.32
C ASP A 160 -22.71 21.64 14.96
N LEU A 161 -22.03 21.18 13.90
CA LEU A 161 -22.48 21.25 12.52
C LEU A 161 -22.60 19.84 11.92
N ASN A 162 -23.81 19.48 11.47
CA ASN A 162 -24.11 18.16 10.91
C ASN A 162 -24.39 18.25 9.41
N ILE A 163 -23.66 17.49 8.61
CA ILE A 163 -23.85 17.35 7.17
C ILE A 163 -24.28 15.91 6.88
N SER A 164 -25.51 15.74 6.46
CA SER A 164 -26.09 14.44 6.09
C SER A 164 -26.46 14.35 4.61
N GLY A 165 -26.43 15.46 3.89
CA GLY A 165 -26.71 15.53 2.46
C GLY A 165 -26.40 16.90 1.86
N GLY A 166 -26.71 17.06 0.58
CA GLY A 166 -26.50 18.31 -0.17
C GLY A 166 -25.14 18.38 -0.86
N VAL A 167 -24.92 19.49 -1.58
CA VAL A 167 -23.66 19.86 -2.23
C VAL A 167 -23.20 21.18 -1.64
N ILE A 168 -22.06 21.17 -0.96
CA ILE A 168 -21.47 22.32 -0.28
C ILE A 168 -20.20 22.68 -1.04
N ASN A 169 -20.14 23.87 -1.60
CA ASN A 169 -19.00 24.38 -2.35
C ASN A 169 -18.38 25.54 -1.59
N LEU A 170 -17.15 25.36 -1.12
CA LEU A 170 -16.33 26.36 -0.45
C LEU A 170 -15.26 26.80 -1.45
N THR A 171 -15.40 28.00 -1.98
CA THR A 171 -14.39 28.63 -2.85
C THR A 171 -13.85 29.83 -2.11
N GLU A 172 -12.62 29.72 -1.61
CA GLU A 172 -12.07 30.75 -0.72
C GLU A 172 -12.99 31.07 0.49
N GLY A 173 -13.84 30.12 0.90
CA GLY A 173 -14.76 30.22 2.05
C GLY A 173 -14.50 29.14 3.09
N SER A 174 -15.11 29.25 4.27
CA SER A 174 -14.92 28.30 5.37
C SER A 174 -16.25 27.86 5.99
N ILE A 175 -16.18 26.72 6.68
CA ILE A 175 -17.20 26.29 7.63
C ILE A 175 -16.47 25.97 8.93
N SER A 176 -16.96 26.53 10.03
CA SER A 176 -16.40 26.25 11.35
C SER A 176 -17.45 25.90 12.40
N ALA A 177 -17.04 25.09 13.37
CA ALA A 177 -17.85 24.72 14.53
C ALA A 177 -17.06 24.91 15.82
N GLY A 178 -17.67 25.57 16.80
CA GLY A 178 -17.05 25.96 18.06
C GLY A 178 -16.87 27.47 18.15
N ASN A 179 -16.76 27.99 19.37
CA ASN A 179 -16.43 29.39 19.62
C ASN A 179 -15.36 29.49 20.71
N ASN A 180 -14.67 30.64 20.74
CA ASN A 180 -13.56 30.88 21.66
C ASN A 180 -14.03 31.16 23.11
N GLU A 181 -15.31 30.95 23.43
CA GLU A 181 -15.83 31.01 24.78
C GLU A 181 -15.71 29.62 25.44
N GLU A 182 -15.03 29.53 26.58
CA GLU A 182 -14.44 28.35 27.27
C GLU A 182 -15.27 27.03 27.45
N GLN A 183 -16.41 26.78 26.79
CA GLN A 183 -17.21 25.57 26.99
C GLN A 183 -17.87 24.94 25.75
N SER A 184 -17.71 25.49 24.55
CA SER A 184 -18.33 24.89 23.35
C SER A 184 -17.33 24.14 22.48
N ILE A 185 -17.26 22.82 22.66
CA ILE A 185 -16.54 21.92 21.75
C ILE A 185 -17.46 21.70 20.54
N GLY A 186 -17.32 22.51 19.49
CA GLY A 186 -18.09 22.32 18.27
C GLY A 186 -17.49 21.21 17.39
N ASN A 187 -18.28 20.20 17.06
CA ASN A 187 -17.89 19.12 16.16
C ASN A 187 -18.49 19.32 14.76
N ILE A 188 -17.79 18.79 13.75
CA ILE A 188 -18.30 18.72 12.39
C ILE A 188 -18.54 17.26 12.04
N ASN A 189 -19.81 16.89 11.80
CA ASN A 189 -20.20 15.51 11.49
C ASN A 189 -20.63 15.40 10.03
N ILE A 190 -19.80 14.78 9.18
CA ILE A 190 -20.10 14.50 7.78
C ILE A 190 -20.49 13.02 7.63
N THR A 191 -21.79 12.79 7.54
CA THR A 191 -22.40 11.46 7.39
C THR A 191 -22.91 11.21 5.96
N GLY A 192 -22.97 12.25 5.13
CA GLY A 192 -23.45 12.20 3.76
C GLY A 192 -23.18 13.51 3.00
N GLY A 193 -23.67 13.61 1.76
CA GLY A 193 -23.47 14.80 0.92
C GLY A 193 -22.11 14.86 0.22
N GLU A 194 -21.89 15.97 -0.50
CA GLU A 194 -20.63 16.30 -1.16
C GLU A 194 -20.13 17.66 -0.66
N VAL A 195 -18.91 17.69 -0.11
CA VAL A 195 -18.24 18.91 0.36
C VAL A 195 -17.02 19.15 -0.52
N ASN A 196 -16.99 20.28 -1.21
CA ASN A 196 -15.91 20.66 -2.12
C ASN A 196 -15.20 21.90 -1.58
N LEU A 197 -13.88 21.79 -1.35
CA LEU A 197 -13.02 22.85 -0.86
C LEU A 197 -12.03 23.23 -1.98
N ILE A 198 -12.07 24.49 -2.40
CA ILE A 198 -11.15 25.07 -3.38
C ILE A 198 -10.46 26.27 -2.73
N GLY A 199 -9.30 25.99 -2.11
CA GLY A 199 -8.64 26.89 -1.16
C GLY A 199 -9.47 27.16 0.10
N LYS A 200 -8.79 27.37 1.25
CA LYS A 200 -9.34 27.60 2.62
C LYS A 200 -9.72 26.34 3.39
N THR A 201 -10.32 26.54 4.55
CA THR A 201 -10.39 25.58 5.66
C THR A 201 -11.82 25.17 5.98
N VAL A 202 -11.99 23.91 6.37
CA VAL A 202 -13.06 23.46 7.25
C VAL A 202 -12.42 23.21 8.61
N GLU A 203 -12.99 23.80 9.66
CA GLU A 203 -12.33 23.89 10.96
C GLU A 203 -13.27 23.47 12.09
N ALA A 204 -12.85 22.53 12.92
CA ALA A 204 -13.60 22.16 14.11
C ALA A 204 -12.82 22.52 15.37
N GLY A 205 -13.53 23.05 16.37
CA GLY A 205 -12.96 23.35 17.67
C GLY A 205 -11.90 24.45 17.60
N MET A 206 -12.25 25.64 17.10
CA MET A 206 -11.36 26.81 16.88
C MET A 206 -10.37 27.18 18.02
N ASP A 207 -10.50 26.60 19.23
CA ASP A 207 -9.54 26.62 20.35
C ASP A 207 -9.68 25.37 21.29
N SER A 208 -10.27 24.25 20.83
CA SER A 208 -10.61 23.09 21.67
C SER A 208 -10.54 21.76 20.91
N ASN A 209 -10.58 20.63 21.62
CA ASN A 209 -10.51 19.25 21.06
C ASN A 209 -11.74 18.85 20.21
N GLY A 210 -12.27 19.74 19.37
CA GLY A 210 -13.34 19.45 18.43
C GLY A 210 -12.90 18.40 17.41
N VAL A 211 -13.87 17.66 16.89
CA VAL A 211 -13.61 16.56 15.93
C VAL A 211 -14.37 16.81 14.63
N ILE A 212 -13.65 16.71 13.51
CA ILE A 212 -14.21 16.51 12.18
C ILE A 212 -14.38 15.00 11.98
N SER A 213 -15.61 14.51 12.14
CA SER A 213 -15.97 13.10 11.95
C SER A 213 -16.57 12.89 10.56
N ILE A 214 -15.88 12.13 9.72
CA ILE A 214 -16.30 11.80 8.34
C ILE A 214 -16.58 10.30 8.27
N SER A 215 -17.86 9.92 8.37
CA SER A 215 -18.33 8.52 8.29
C SER A 215 -19.06 8.21 6.98
N GLY A 216 -19.40 9.23 6.20
CA GLY A 216 -20.01 9.07 4.90
C GLY A 216 -19.84 10.31 4.03
N GLY A 217 -20.50 10.30 2.87
CA GLY A 217 -20.38 11.38 1.91
C GLY A 217 -19.01 11.44 1.23
N LYS A 218 -18.79 12.52 0.49
CA LYS A 218 -17.58 12.77 -0.28
C LYS A 218 -17.02 14.14 0.08
N VAL A 219 -15.76 14.20 0.48
CA VAL A 219 -15.01 15.45 0.67
C VAL A 219 -13.97 15.55 -0.44
N THR A 220 -13.91 16.67 -1.13
CA THR A 220 -12.92 16.95 -2.17
C THR A 220 -12.16 18.22 -1.80
N MET A 221 -10.83 18.14 -1.76
CA MET A 221 -9.95 19.23 -1.35
C MET A 221 -8.97 19.54 -2.48
N GLN A 222 -8.88 20.81 -2.85
CA GLN A 222 -7.94 21.30 -3.85
C GLN A 222 -7.39 22.65 -3.39
N GLY A 223 -6.11 22.69 -3.02
CA GLY A 223 -5.43 23.95 -2.74
C GLY A 223 -5.22 24.77 -4.01
N ASN A 224 -4.83 26.03 -3.83
CA ASN A 224 -4.54 26.95 -4.93
C ASN A 224 -3.14 27.58 -4.74
N ASP A 225 -2.80 28.59 -5.55
CA ASP A 225 -1.47 29.20 -5.50
C ASP A 225 -1.20 29.93 -4.17
N ASN A 226 -2.25 30.39 -3.49
CA ASN A 226 -2.18 31.25 -2.31
C ASN A 226 -2.52 30.52 -1.01
N ASP A 227 -3.38 29.50 -1.06
CA ASP A 227 -3.95 28.85 0.12
C ASP A 227 -4.03 27.32 -0.06
N ASP A 228 -3.76 26.59 1.01
CA ASP A 228 -4.08 25.17 1.11
C ASP A 228 -5.61 24.97 1.20
N ALA A 229 -6.09 23.80 0.79
CA ALA A 229 -7.43 23.33 1.16
C ALA A 229 -7.33 22.39 2.35
N ALA A 230 -7.81 22.79 3.52
CA ALA A 230 -7.52 22.08 4.77
C ALA A 230 -8.75 21.61 5.55
N LEU A 231 -8.61 20.45 6.20
CA LEU A 231 -9.41 20.08 7.38
C LEU A 231 -8.54 20.36 8.60
N TRP A 232 -9.02 21.20 9.52
CA TRP A 232 -8.26 21.64 10.69
C TRP A 232 -8.97 21.24 11.98
N GLY A 233 -8.22 20.62 12.90
CA GLY A 233 -8.70 20.02 14.15
C GLY A 233 -8.56 18.49 14.11
N ASN A 234 -8.99 17.78 15.16
CA ASN A 234 -8.98 16.32 15.15
C ASN A 234 -9.79 15.76 13.96
N VAL A 235 -9.22 14.84 13.20
CA VAL A 235 -9.91 14.25 12.04
C VAL A 235 -10.06 12.74 12.23
N SER A 236 -11.32 12.29 12.15
CA SER A 236 -11.68 10.88 12.21
C SER A 236 -12.40 10.46 10.93
N VAL A 237 -11.83 9.49 10.21
CA VAL A 237 -12.37 8.94 8.97
C VAL A 237 -12.82 7.50 9.22
N SER A 238 -14.07 7.19 8.88
CA SER A 238 -14.66 5.89 9.16
C SER A 238 -15.66 5.44 8.08
N ASP A 239 -16.18 4.22 8.26
CA ASP A 239 -17.28 3.67 7.46
C ASP A 239 -17.07 3.77 5.94
N LYS A 240 -17.88 4.57 5.23
CA LYS A 240 -17.88 4.67 3.75
C LYS A 240 -17.51 6.07 3.27
N ALA A 241 -16.84 6.85 4.09
CA ALA A 241 -16.33 8.16 3.73
C ALA A 241 -15.42 8.09 2.50
N VAL A 242 -15.48 9.11 1.64
CA VAL A 242 -14.54 9.28 0.53
C VAL A 242 -13.89 10.65 0.64
N ILE A 243 -12.58 10.71 0.78
CA ILE A 243 -11.80 11.95 0.76
C ILE A 243 -10.94 11.97 -0.50
N ASN A 244 -10.99 13.06 -1.27
CA ASN A 244 -10.14 13.25 -2.45
C ASN A 244 -9.27 14.49 -2.25
N MET A 245 -7.97 14.29 -2.16
CA MET A 245 -6.96 15.34 -2.00
C MET A 245 -6.30 15.59 -3.36
N ASN A 246 -6.33 16.83 -3.86
CA ASN A 246 -5.92 17.18 -5.22
C ASN A 246 -4.91 18.34 -5.25
N GLY A 247 -3.76 18.13 -4.62
CA GLY A 247 -2.64 19.05 -4.56
C GLY A 247 -2.87 20.18 -3.54
N LYS A 248 -1.85 20.49 -2.75
CA LYS A 248 -1.94 21.45 -1.63
C LYS A 248 -3.18 21.24 -0.74
N ALA A 249 -3.59 19.98 -0.58
CA ALA A 249 -4.66 19.59 0.30
C ALA A 249 -4.07 19.08 1.61
N ARG A 250 -4.67 19.45 2.73
CA ARG A 250 -4.08 19.23 4.04
C ARG A 250 -5.06 18.71 5.07
N ILE A 251 -4.67 17.67 5.80
CA ILE A 251 -5.30 17.35 7.09
C ILE A 251 -4.31 17.83 8.15
N ASP A 252 -4.73 18.82 8.94
CA ASP A 252 -3.89 19.57 9.86
C ASP A 252 -4.45 19.45 11.27
N VAL A 253 -3.60 19.08 12.22
CA VAL A 253 -3.99 18.95 13.62
C VAL A 253 -2.96 19.64 14.51
N ASP A 254 -3.43 20.28 15.58
CA ASP A 254 -2.62 21.06 16.51
C ASP A 254 -2.06 20.19 17.67
N GLU A 255 -1.36 20.81 18.62
CA GLU A 255 -0.76 20.14 19.77
C GLU A 255 -1.78 19.23 20.51
N SER A 256 -1.46 17.93 20.64
CA SER A 256 -2.26 16.86 21.27
C SER A 256 -3.40 16.23 20.45
N GLU A 257 -3.60 16.67 19.22
CA GLU A 257 -4.63 16.15 18.33
C GLU A 257 -4.16 14.97 17.47
N ASN A 258 -5.12 14.21 16.92
CA ASN A 258 -4.83 13.00 16.15
C ASN A 258 -5.58 12.97 14.81
N ILE A 259 -4.96 12.28 13.84
CA ILE A 259 -5.59 11.83 12.60
C ILE A 259 -5.81 10.33 12.72
N SER A 260 -7.08 9.90 12.72
CA SER A 260 -7.45 8.49 12.83
C SER A 260 -8.27 8.03 11.63
N ILE A 261 -7.83 6.99 10.97
CA ILE A 261 -8.48 6.39 9.80
C ILE A 261 -8.84 4.95 10.15
N SER A 262 -10.13 4.72 10.36
CA SER A 262 -10.71 3.42 10.74
C SER A 262 -11.56 2.80 9.63
N GLY A 263 -11.79 3.54 8.54
CA GLY A 263 -12.61 3.13 7.40
C GLY A 263 -12.53 4.14 6.25
N GLY A 264 -13.42 3.99 5.28
CA GLY A 264 -13.48 4.87 4.11
C GLY A 264 -12.35 4.69 3.09
N THR A 265 -12.27 5.64 2.17
CA THR A 265 -11.25 5.69 1.12
C THR A 265 -10.69 7.10 1.00
N ILE A 266 -9.37 7.22 1.06
CA ILE A 266 -8.66 8.48 0.80
C ILE A 266 -7.92 8.33 -0.53
N ASN A 267 -8.18 9.23 -1.47
CA ASN A 267 -7.51 9.28 -2.76
C ASN A 267 -6.65 10.54 -2.84
N VAL A 268 -5.37 10.37 -3.12
CA VAL A 268 -4.40 11.46 -3.25
C VAL A 268 -3.97 11.60 -4.70
N ALA A 269 -4.17 12.78 -5.25
CA ALA A 269 -3.69 13.22 -6.55
C ALA A 269 -3.01 14.59 -6.44
N GLY A 270 -2.22 14.97 -7.44
CA GLY A 270 -1.42 16.20 -7.38
C GLY A 270 -0.32 16.14 -6.32
N ASN A 271 0.38 17.26 -6.12
CA ASN A 271 1.56 17.33 -5.24
C ASN A 271 1.31 18.27 -4.07
N GLU A 272 2.18 18.21 -3.07
CA GLU A 272 2.13 18.99 -1.83
C GLU A 272 0.89 18.64 -0.98
N ASN A 273 0.38 17.41 -1.07
CA ASN A 273 -0.66 16.95 -0.15
C ASN A 273 -0.02 16.57 1.18
N THR A 274 -0.66 16.93 2.30
CA THR A 274 -0.06 16.75 3.63
C THR A 274 -1.03 16.20 4.65
N PHE A 275 -0.59 15.22 5.45
CA PHE A 275 -1.10 14.97 6.79
C PHE A 275 -0.07 15.52 7.77
N ARG A 276 -0.46 16.50 8.57
CA ARG A 276 0.38 17.04 9.63
C ARG A 276 -0.21 16.60 10.94
N ALA A 277 0.57 15.81 11.68
CA ALA A 277 0.16 15.22 12.95
C ALA A 277 1.27 15.36 13.98
N VAL A 278 0.90 15.51 15.25
CA VAL A 278 1.86 15.54 16.35
C VAL A 278 2.32 14.12 16.70
N ASN A 279 1.39 13.18 16.63
CA ASN A 279 1.60 11.75 16.80
C ASN A 279 1.61 11.02 15.45
N ASP A 280 1.82 9.71 15.48
CA ASP A 280 1.68 8.87 14.30
C ASP A 280 0.25 8.97 13.74
N VAL A 281 0.11 8.90 12.41
CA VAL A 281 -1.20 8.81 11.76
C VAL A 281 -1.66 7.35 11.84
N GLU A 282 -2.75 7.09 12.55
CA GLU A 282 -3.26 5.74 12.76
C GLU A 282 -4.20 5.32 11.63
N MET A 283 -3.82 4.28 10.88
CA MET A 283 -4.63 3.71 9.80
C MET A 283 -5.02 2.26 10.10
N SER A 284 -6.00 2.11 11.00
CA SER A 284 -6.53 0.81 11.46
C SER A 284 -7.56 0.20 10.51
N GLY A 285 -8.07 0.96 9.55
CA GLY A 285 -8.99 0.49 8.52
C GLY A 285 -9.02 1.41 7.30
N GLY A 286 -9.84 1.06 6.31
CA GLY A 286 -9.98 1.83 5.07
C GLY A 286 -8.87 1.57 4.05
N VAL A 287 -8.85 2.41 3.00
CA VAL A 287 -7.88 2.32 1.90
C VAL A 287 -7.32 3.71 1.59
N LEU A 288 -5.99 3.83 1.54
CA LEU A 288 -5.30 5.03 1.07
C LEU A 288 -4.70 4.77 -0.32
N ASN A 289 -5.10 5.55 -1.32
CA ASN A 289 -4.60 5.46 -2.69
C ASN A 289 -3.77 6.70 -3.04
N ILE A 290 -2.50 6.52 -3.42
CA ILE A 290 -1.64 7.61 -3.93
C ILE A 290 -1.46 7.43 -5.43
N ALA A 291 -1.97 8.38 -6.22
CA ALA A 291 -1.97 8.32 -7.66
C ALA A 291 -0.56 8.51 -8.27
N LYS A 292 -0.40 8.09 -9.52
CA LYS A 292 0.86 8.23 -10.23
C LYS A 292 1.27 9.69 -10.37
N GLY A 293 2.50 10.00 -9.95
CA GLY A 293 3.05 11.36 -9.99
C GLY A 293 2.43 12.32 -8.99
N ALA A 294 1.67 11.81 -8.02
CA ALA A 294 1.22 12.53 -6.84
C ALA A 294 2.15 12.24 -5.66
N ASP A 295 2.11 13.10 -4.64
CA ASP A 295 2.75 12.85 -3.36
C ASP A 295 1.78 13.04 -2.18
N LEU A 296 2.09 12.35 -1.08
CA LEU A 296 1.54 12.61 0.25
C LEU A 296 2.70 12.73 1.23
N HIS A 297 2.74 13.84 1.94
CA HIS A 297 3.69 14.09 3.03
C HIS A 297 2.97 13.77 4.33
N ILE A 298 3.58 12.95 5.18
CA ILE A 298 3.14 12.80 6.57
C ILE A 298 4.24 13.39 7.42
N ASN A 299 3.95 14.53 8.03
CA ASN A 299 4.92 15.32 8.76
C ASN A 299 4.57 15.34 10.24
N LYS A 300 5.61 15.27 11.07
CA LYS A 300 5.46 15.51 12.50
C LYS A 300 5.42 17.01 12.74
N ASP A 301 4.42 17.47 13.48
CA ASP A 301 4.40 18.84 13.99
C ASP A 301 4.96 18.90 15.41
N ASP A 302 6.27 19.11 15.53
CA ASP A 302 6.95 19.33 16.81
C ASP A 302 7.32 20.80 17.05
N GLY A 303 6.85 21.71 16.17
CA GLY A 303 7.14 23.13 16.24
C GLY A 303 8.58 23.54 15.87
N THR A 304 9.47 22.63 15.45
CA THR A 304 10.89 22.98 15.24
C THR A 304 11.55 22.55 13.93
N THR A 305 11.02 21.58 13.17
CA THR A 305 11.25 21.40 11.72
C THR A 305 10.27 20.34 11.20
N ALA A 306 9.94 20.33 9.91
CA ALA A 306 9.15 19.23 9.33
C ALA A 306 9.99 17.94 9.30
N GLU A 307 9.95 17.17 10.38
CA GLU A 307 10.44 15.79 10.38
C GLU A 307 9.40 14.86 9.76
N LYS A 308 9.85 13.77 9.14
CA LYS A 308 8.95 12.74 8.61
C LYS A 308 8.18 12.10 9.76
N GLY A 309 6.86 12.20 9.72
CA GLY A 309 5.96 11.45 10.60
C GLY A 309 5.87 9.99 10.19
N THR A 310 5.20 9.19 11.03
CA THR A 310 4.95 7.77 10.78
C THR A 310 3.48 7.53 10.45
N LEU A 311 3.23 6.71 9.43
CA LEU A 311 1.94 6.07 9.20
C LEU A 311 1.93 4.73 9.94
N ALA A 312 1.18 4.65 11.04
CA ALA A 312 0.92 3.40 11.76
C ALA A 312 -0.16 2.61 11.01
N LEU A 313 0.29 1.70 10.15
CA LEU A 313 -0.48 1.00 9.15
C LEU A 313 -0.90 -0.40 9.64
N SER A 314 -2.21 -0.61 9.81
CA SER A 314 -2.83 -1.94 10.04
C SER A 314 -3.92 -2.27 8.99
N SER A 315 -3.97 -1.52 7.90
CA SER A 315 -4.95 -1.65 6.80
C SER A 315 -4.27 -1.59 5.44
N GLU A 316 -4.78 -0.87 4.43
CA GLU A 316 -4.29 -0.96 3.04
C GLU A 316 -3.85 0.38 2.44
N VAL A 317 -2.59 0.46 1.98
CA VAL A 317 -2.06 1.57 1.18
C VAL A 317 -1.72 1.08 -0.23
N ASN A 318 -2.20 1.79 -1.25
CA ASN A 318 -1.90 1.54 -2.66
C ASN A 318 -1.07 2.69 -3.26
N LEU A 319 0.19 2.40 -3.59
CA LEU A 319 1.17 3.39 -4.07
C LEU A 319 1.40 3.30 -5.58
N ASN A 320 0.93 4.31 -6.31
CA ASN A 320 1.39 4.60 -7.67
C ASN A 320 2.32 5.82 -7.72
N GLY A 321 2.30 6.67 -6.69
CA GLY A 321 3.14 7.85 -6.52
C GLY A 321 4.03 7.76 -5.29
N THR A 322 4.29 8.89 -4.65
CA THR A 322 5.26 8.99 -3.56
C THR A 322 4.58 9.18 -2.20
N LEU A 323 4.92 8.34 -1.22
CA LEU A 323 4.61 8.56 0.20
C LEU A 323 5.88 9.05 0.89
N ILE A 324 5.84 10.23 1.49
CA ILE A 324 6.97 10.84 2.21
C ILE A 324 6.68 10.72 3.70
N SER A 325 7.03 9.56 4.25
CA SER A 325 6.73 9.16 5.63
C SER A 325 7.48 7.88 5.98
N ASN A 326 7.70 7.65 7.28
CA ASN A 326 7.96 6.30 7.77
C ASN A 326 6.65 5.49 7.78
N VAL A 327 6.74 4.19 7.54
CA VAL A 327 5.59 3.28 7.64
C VAL A 327 5.91 2.22 8.68
N SER A 328 5.00 2.01 9.63
CA SER A 328 5.12 0.98 10.64
C SER A 328 3.82 0.16 10.74
N GLY A 329 3.88 -1.03 11.31
CA GLY A 329 2.69 -1.86 11.56
C GLY A 329 2.47 -2.93 10.50
N ASP A 330 1.46 -3.77 10.72
CA ASP A 330 1.21 -5.04 10.05
C ASP A 330 0.23 -4.96 8.86
N GLY A 331 -0.13 -3.77 8.41
CA GLY A 331 -1.00 -3.61 7.25
C GLY A 331 -0.30 -3.92 5.91
N SER A 332 -1.03 -3.75 4.81
CA SER A 332 -0.57 -3.98 3.45
C SER A 332 -0.10 -2.69 2.79
N LEU A 333 1.15 -2.66 2.36
CA LEU A 333 1.75 -1.60 1.57
C LEU A 333 2.01 -2.11 0.15
N ASN A 334 1.19 -1.66 -0.79
CA ASN A 334 1.16 -2.19 -2.15
C ASN A 334 1.83 -1.22 -3.14
N ILE A 335 2.97 -1.61 -3.68
CA ILE A 335 3.69 -0.88 -4.73
C ILE A 335 3.10 -1.25 -6.09
N LYS A 336 2.26 -0.37 -6.63
CA LYS A 336 1.44 -0.60 -7.83
C LYS A 336 2.09 -0.14 -9.14
N SER A 337 3.18 0.63 -9.08
CA SER A 337 3.84 1.17 -10.27
C SER A 337 5.35 1.30 -10.08
N SER A 338 6.09 1.23 -11.19
CA SER A 338 7.56 1.32 -11.20
C SER A 338 8.14 2.69 -10.81
N GLY A 339 7.28 3.70 -10.63
CA GLY A 339 7.68 5.03 -10.15
C GLY A 339 7.15 5.33 -8.75
N ALA A 340 6.56 4.35 -8.06
CA ALA A 340 6.11 4.52 -6.71
C ALA A 340 7.32 4.53 -5.75
N LEU A 341 7.22 5.32 -4.67
CA LEU A 341 8.31 5.48 -3.72
C LEU A 341 7.74 5.70 -2.32
N VAL A 342 8.27 4.99 -1.34
CA VAL A 342 8.23 5.40 0.07
C VAL A 342 9.54 6.09 0.38
N ASP A 343 9.48 7.40 0.57
CA ASP A 343 10.61 8.17 1.05
C ASP A 343 10.63 8.17 2.59
N GLY A 344 11.05 7.04 3.17
CA GLY A 344 11.15 6.83 4.62
C GLY A 344 11.46 5.37 4.96
N ASN A 345 11.49 5.07 6.26
CA ASN A 345 11.71 3.70 6.77
C ASN A 345 10.42 2.87 6.68
N VAL A 346 10.53 1.55 6.57
CA VAL A 346 9.42 0.60 6.61
C VAL A 346 9.68 -0.48 7.66
N LEU A 347 8.76 -0.66 8.61
CA LEU A 347 8.88 -1.58 9.74
C LEU A 347 7.60 -2.43 9.90
N GLY A 348 7.72 -3.77 9.99
CA GLY A 348 6.59 -4.62 10.37
C GLY A 348 5.59 -4.97 9.26
N THR A 349 5.68 -4.34 8.09
CA THR A 349 4.59 -4.27 7.10
C THR A 349 4.54 -5.47 6.15
N ASN A 350 3.35 -5.75 5.60
CA ASN A 350 3.20 -6.65 4.45
C ASN A 350 3.47 -5.86 3.16
N LEU A 351 4.65 -6.04 2.58
CA LEU A 351 5.08 -5.34 1.38
C LEU A 351 4.67 -6.15 0.14
N SER A 352 4.02 -5.52 -0.84
CA SER A 352 3.65 -6.18 -2.10
C SER A 352 4.02 -5.36 -3.33
N PHE A 353 4.37 -6.06 -4.42
CA PHE A 353 4.73 -5.47 -5.69
C PHE A 353 3.83 -5.99 -6.81
N GLU A 354 3.29 -5.06 -7.60
CA GLU A 354 2.41 -5.33 -8.75
C GLU A 354 2.96 -4.75 -10.08
N ALA A 355 4.20 -4.28 -10.07
CA ALA A 355 4.90 -3.80 -11.26
C ALA A 355 6.40 -3.99 -11.10
N ASP A 356 7.13 -3.90 -12.22
CA ASP A 356 8.59 -3.95 -12.21
C ASP A 356 9.18 -2.89 -11.28
N HIS A 357 10.06 -3.29 -10.36
CA HIS A 357 10.71 -2.39 -9.41
C HIS A 357 12.05 -2.94 -8.91
N SER A 358 12.88 -2.08 -8.31
CA SER A 358 13.89 -2.54 -7.36
C SER A 358 13.62 -2.01 -5.96
N LEU A 359 13.99 -2.79 -4.95
CA LEU A 359 13.68 -2.52 -3.55
C LEU A 359 14.33 -1.21 -3.08
N SER A 360 15.59 -0.97 -3.48
CA SER A 360 16.35 0.26 -3.19
C SER A 360 15.72 1.54 -3.75
N LYS A 361 14.93 1.42 -4.82
CA LYS A 361 14.18 2.53 -5.43
C LYS A 361 12.75 2.65 -4.90
N ALA A 362 12.18 1.55 -4.43
CA ALA A 362 10.84 1.55 -3.86
C ALA A 362 10.84 2.19 -2.48
N ILE A 363 11.87 1.92 -1.68
CA ILE A 363 11.98 2.38 -0.30
C ILE A 363 13.34 3.08 -0.09
N SER A 364 13.32 4.37 0.24
CA SER A 364 14.57 5.13 0.43
C SER A 364 15.25 4.82 1.78
N GLY A 365 14.46 4.60 2.85
CA GLY A 365 14.95 4.36 4.21
C GLY A 365 15.25 2.90 4.53
N ALA A 366 15.45 2.58 5.81
CA ALA A 366 15.67 1.21 6.27
C ALA A 366 14.40 0.36 6.11
N ILE A 367 14.58 -0.95 5.95
CA ILE A 367 13.50 -1.94 5.89
C ILE A 367 13.78 -2.96 6.99
N GLU A 368 12.84 -3.10 7.92
CA GLU A 368 13.05 -3.91 9.13
C GLU A 368 11.80 -4.75 9.44
N ASP A 369 12.01 -5.98 9.93
CA ASP A 369 10.95 -6.85 10.47
C ASP A 369 9.71 -6.99 9.57
N LEU A 370 9.89 -7.21 8.26
CA LEU A 370 8.76 -7.35 7.34
C LEU A 370 7.91 -8.57 7.70
N ALA A 371 6.60 -8.35 7.85
CA ALA A 371 5.64 -9.45 8.02
C ALA A 371 5.60 -10.34 6.77
N SER A 372 5.62 -9.73 5.58
CA SER A 372 5.77 -10.47 4.33
C SER A 372 6.33 -9.62 3.20
N LEU A 373 6.91 -10.30 2.20
CA LEU A 373 7.29 -9.75 0.91
C LEU A 373 6.56 -10.53 -0.20
N ASN A 374 5.80 -9.83 -1.04
CA ASN A 374 4.96 -10.44 -2.06
C ASN A 374 5.27 -9.87 -3.45
N VAL A 375 5.69 -10.72 -4.38
CA VAL A 375 5.87 -10.37 -5.80
C VAL A 375 4.70 -10.93 -6.59
N ASN A 376 3.68 -10.10 -6.80
CA ASN A 376 2.43 -10.55 -7.42
C ASN A 376 2.48 -10.50 -8.96
N THR A 377 3.02 -9.42 -9.52
CA THR A 377 3.17 -9.21 -10.96
C THR A 377 4.40 -8.37 -11.27
N GLY A 378 5.01 -8.59 -12.44
CA GLY A 378 6.25 -7.92 -12.84
C GLY A 378 7.49 -8.54 -12.20
N THR A 379 8.61 -7.85 -12.36
CA THR A 379 9.91 -8.24 -11.79
C THR A 379 10.28 -7.37 -10.60
N LEU A 380 10.45 -7.97 -9.42
CA LEU A 380 11.11 -7.31 -8.30
C LEU A 380 12.61 -7.64 -8.33
N THR A 381 13.47 -6.61 -8.28
CA THR A 381 14.89 -6.76 -7.96
C THR A 381 15.11 -6.47 -6.49
N PHE A 382 15.49 -7.48 -5.72
CA PHE A 382 15.92 -7.39 -4.34
C PHE A 382 17.40 -6.99 -4.33
N ASP A 383 17.64 -5.69 -4.20
CA ASP A 383 18.96 -5.03 -4.30
C ASP A 383 19.27 -4.19 -3.05
N LYS A 384 18.66 -4.56 -1.92
CA LYS A 384 18.77 -3.85 -0.65
C LYS A 384 18.47 -4.77 0.51
N GLU A 385 19.31 -4.69 1.53
CA GLU A 385 19.18 -5.47 2.75
C GLU A 385 17.85 -5.17 3.49
N VAL A 386 17.27 -6.23 4.06
CA VAL A 386 16.14 -6.18 5.00
C VAL A 386 16.65 -6.67 6.34
N TYR A 387 16.62 -5.82 7.36
CA TYR A 387 17.11 -6.18 8.70
C TYR A 387 16.03 -6.90 9.52
N GLY A 388 16.48 -7.74 10.44
CA GLY A 388 15.59 -8.46 11.34
C GLY A 388 14.85 -9.59 10.64
N THR A 389 13.58 -9.75 10.97
CA THR A 389 12.78 -10.88 10.48
C THR A 389 12.11 -10.61 9.13
N LEU A 390 12.14 -11.59 8.23
CA LEU A 390 11.24 -11.62 7.08
C LEU A 390 10.31 -12.81 7.26
N GLY A 391 9.05 -12.53 7.58
CA GLY A 391 8.05 -13.55 7.87
C GLY A 391 7.79 -14.48 6.68
N THR A 392 7.00 -14.04 5.70
CA THR A 392 6.63 -14.87 4.53
C THR A 392 7.13 -14.25 3.23
N LEU A 393 7.73 -15.05 2.36
CA LEU A 393 8.02 -14.68 0.97
C LEU A 393 7.02 -15.36 0.03
N THR A 394 6.33 -14.59 -0.80
CA THR A 394 5.45 -15.11 -1.87
C THR A 394 5.89 -14.56 -3.22
N VAL A 395 6.23 -15.45 -4.16
CA VAL A 395 6.59 -15.07 -5.53
C VAL A 395 5.60 -15.73 -6.49
N LYS A 396 4.91 -14.91 -7.30
CA LYS A 396 3.96 -15.38 -8.34
C LYS A 396 4.44 -15.07 -9.75
N ASP A 397 5.32 -14.07 -9.88
CA ASP A 397 5.94 -13.67 -11.14
C ASP A 397 7.46 -13.77 -10.98
N THR A 398 8.24 -12.69 -11.10
CA THR A 398 9.71 -12.78 -11.13
C THR A 398 10.38 -12.04 -9.97
N LEU A 399 11.25 -12.73 -9.23
CA LEU A 399 12.14 -12.16 -8.22
C LEU A 399 13.60 -12.33 -8.65
N ASN A 400 14.35 -11.23 -8.72
CA ASN A 400 15.81 -11.25 -8.88
C ASN A 400 16.45 -10.91 -7.54
N ILE A 401 17.38 -11.73 -7.08
CA ILE A 401 18.09 -11.57 -5.83
C ILE A 401 19.51 -11.09 -6.17
N GLU A 402 19.78 -9.82 -5.88
CA GLU A 402 21.07 -9.12 -6.09
C GLU A 402 21.71 -8.72 -4.75
N GLU A 403 21.08 -9.11 -3.64
CA GLU A 403 21.52 -8.94 -2.25
C GLU A 403 21.00 -10.18 -1.50
N SER A 404 21.77 -10.73 -0.56
CA SER A 404 21.37 -11.96 0.13
C SER A 404 20.01 -11.81 0.82
N LEU A 405 19.14 -12.81 0.61
CA LEU A 405 17.76 -12.81 1.09
C LEU A 405 17.57 -13.90 2.14
N PHE A 406 17.20 -13.47 3.34
CA PHE A 406 16.93 -14.35 4.48
C PHE A 406 15.42 -14.42 4.73
N VAL A 407 14.86 -15.62 4.82
CA VAL A 407 13.42 -15.86 5.07
C VAL A 407 13.27 -16.73 6.31
N ASN A 408 12.39 -16.36 7.24
CA ASN A 408 12.23 -17.13 8.48
C ASN A 408 11.41 -18.41 8.28
N ASN A 409 10.28 -18.33 7.57
CA ASN A 409 9.36 -19.46 7.42
C ASN A 409 9.60 -20.25 6.13
N ASP A 410 8.92 -21.39 6.00
CA ASP A 410 8.97 -22.23 4.79
C ASP A 410 8.73 -21.41 3.50
N LEU A 411 9.58 -21.64 2.50
CA LEU A 411 9.41 -21.07 1.16
C LEU A 411 8.62 -22.06 0.31
N ASN A 412 7.46 -21.64 -0.19
CA ASN A 412 6.63 -22.47 -1.06
C ASN A 412 6.56 -21.86 -2.46
N LEU A 413 7.05 -22.59 -3.46
CA LEU A 413 7.06 -22.18 -4.86
C LEU A 413 6.03 -22.97 -5.65
N THR A 414 5.12 -22.23 -6.30
CA THR A 414 4.01 -22.77 -7.09
C THR A 414 3.95 -22.09 -8.46
N ASP A 415 3.20 -22.68 -9.38
CA ASP A 415 2.79 -22.06 -10.65
C ASP A 415 3.95 -21.59 -11.57
N ASN A 416 3.90 -20.35 -12.08
CA ASN A 416 4.89 -19.79 -13.02
C ASN A 416 5.93 -18.87 -12.35
N ALA A 417 6.09 -18.96 -11.02
CA ALA A 417 7.05 -18.15 -10.28
C ALA A 417 8.47 -18.36 -10.83
N THR A 418 9.25 -17.29 -10.94
CA THR A 418 10.67 -17.34 -11.33
C THR A 418 11.51 -16.65 -10.27
N ILE A 419 12.49 -17.36 -9.71
CA ILE A 419 13.52 -16.77 -8.84
C ILE A 419 14.86 -16.84 -9.56
N ASN A 420 15.53 -15.70 -9.70
CA ASN A 420 16.89 -15.61 -10.23
C ASN A 420 17.83 -15.17 -9.11
N MET A 421 18.82 -16.00 -8.80
CA MET A 421 19.75 -15.79 -7.70
C MET A 421 21.11 -15.37 -8.25
N ASN A 422 21.51 -14.13 -7.99
CA ASN A 422 22.90 -13.67 -8.12
C ASN A 422 23.60 -13.60 -6.76
N GLU A 423 22.82 -13.60 -5.68
CA GLU A 423 23.24 -13.74 -4.29
C GLU A 423 22.39 -14.82 -3.59
N ASP A 424 22.69 -15.09 -2.33
CA ASP A 424 22.11 -16.21 -1.58
C ASP A 424 20.62 -16.04 -1.27
N LEU A 425 19.93 -17.18 -1.17
CA LEU A 425 18.58 -17.29 -0.63
C LEU A 425 18.58 -18.35 0.45
N SER A 426 18.36 -17.93 1.70
CA SER A 426 18.46 -18.81 2.87
C SER A 426 17.18 -18.81 3.69
N VAL A 427 16.65 -19.99 3.97
CA VAL A 427 15.45 -20.20 4.80
C VAL A 427 15.83 -20.67 6.21
N MET A 428 15.71 -19.77 7.19
CA MET A 428 16.30 -19.91 8.54
C MET A 428 15.65 -20.94 9.45
N ASP A 429 14.32 -20.99 9.49
CA ASP A 429 13.59 -21.88 10.41
C ASP A 429 12.71 -22.90 9.66
N GLY A 430 12.78 -22.89 8.33
CA GLY A 430 11.88 -23.60 7.43
C GLY A 430 12.59 -24.45 6.37
N GLY A 431 11.78 -25.13 5.56
CA GLY A 431 12.21 -25.85 4.37
C GLY A 431 11.83 -25.11 3.09
N ILE A 432 12.31 -25.62 1.95
CA ILE A 432 11.95 -25.12 0.62
C ILE A 432 11.10 -26.17 -0.08
N ASN A 433 9.89 -25.81 -0.50
CA ASN A 433 8.97 -26.70 -1.19
C ASN A 433 8.68 -26.18 -2.60
N MET A 434 9.27 -26.82 -3.59
CA MET A 434 9.05 -26.54 -5.00
C MET A 434 8.01 -27.51 -5.58
N THR A 435 6.83 -27.01 -5.90
CA THR A 435 5.75 -27.77 -6.57
C THR A 435 5.55 -27.32 -8.02
N GLY A 436 6.16 -26.20 -8.40
CA GLY A 436 6.12 -25.55 -9.71
C GLY A 436 7.15 -24.44 -9.77
N GLY A 437 7.11 -23.63 -10.83
CA GLY A 437 8.00 -22.48 -11.03
C GLY A 437 9.39 -22.85 -11.55
N THR A 438 10.24 -21.83 -11.60
CA THR A 438 11.65 -21.92 -12.02
C THR A 438 12.54 -21.24 -10.98
N VAL A 439 13.62 -21.91 -10.57
CA VAL A 439 14.67 -21.30 -9.74
C VAL A 439 15.99 -21.39 -10.49
N ASN A 440 16.68 -20.27 -10.64
CA ASN A 440 17.98 -20.18 -11.27
C ASN A 440 19.03 -19.79 -10.22
N VAL A 441 19.94 -20.70 -9.91
CA VAL A 441 21.04 -20.50 -8.95
C VAL A 441 22.32 -20.27 -9.74
N ASN A 442 22.92 -19.08 -9.64
CA ASN A 442 24.18 -18.79 -10.33
C ASN A 442 25.41 -19.29 -9.54
N GLU A 443 26.58 -19.31 -10.20
CA GLU A 443 27.79 -20.00 -9.72
C GLU A 443 28.26 -19.61 -8.32
N ALA A 444 28.00 -18.37 -7.88
CA ALA A 444 28.43 -17.86 -6.57
C ALA A 444 27.28 -17.77 -5.56
N SER A 445 26.13 -18.39 -5.84
CA SER A 445 24.93 -18.28 -5.02
C SER A 445 24.57 -19.62 -4.38
N VAL A 446 24.06 -19.56 -3.17
CA VAL A 446 23.60 -20.72 -2.40
C VAL A 446 22.08 -20.66 -2.21
N LEU A 447 21.39 -21.75 -2.56
CA LEU A 447 20.01 -22.01 -2.17
C LEU A 447 20.02 -22.86 -0.90
N TRP A 448 19.77 -22.24 0.25
CA TRP A 448 19.93 -22.87 1.55
C TRP A 448 18.62 -23.01 2.33
N ALA A 449 18.46 -24.12 3.03
CA ALA A 449 17.36 -24.31 3.98
C ALA A 449 17.82 -24.99 5.27
N ALA A 450 17.30 -24.54 6.41
CA ALA A 450 17.56 -25.18 7.70
C ALA A 450 16.89 -26.56 7.85
N LYS A 451 15.90 -26.85 7.01
CA LYS A 451 15.19 -28.14 6.93
C LYS A 451 15.27 -28.68 5.51
N ASP A 452 14.35 -29.57 5.15
CA ASP A 452 14.32 -30.22 3.85
C ASP A 452 14.17 -29.24 2.68
N ILE A 453 14.82 -29.57 1.57
CA ILE A 453 14.53 -29.01 0.24
C ILE A 453 13.77 -30.08 -0.56
N ASN A 454 12.51 -29.82 -0.86
CA ASN A 454 11.60 -30.73 -1.55
C ASN A 454 11.23 -30.20 -2.93
N ILE A 455 11.65 -30.91 -3.98
CA ILE A 455 11.34 -30.64 -5.37
C ILE A 455 10.38 -31.73 -5.88
N SER A 456 9.13 -31.35 -6.04
CA SER A 456 8.02 -32.19 -6.51
C SER A 456 7.44 -31.74 -7.85
N GLY A 457 7.84 -30.56 -8.32
CA GLY A 457 7.50 -29.99 -9.61
C GLY A 457 8.33 -28.75 -9.90
N GLY A 458 8.20 -28.21 -11.12
CA GLY A 458 8.99 -27.06 -11.57
C GLY A 458 10.37 -27.45 -12.12
N GLU A 459 11.21 -26.44 -12.31
CA GLU A 459 12.56 -26.54 -12.88
C GLU A 459 13.56 -25.78 -12.00
N LEU A 460 14.61 -26.45 -11.52
CA LEU A 460 15.73 -25.83 -10.84
C LEU A 460 16.96 -25.89 -11.74
N ASN A 461 17.56 -24.74 -12.02
CA ASN A 461 18.76 -24.60 -12.82
C ASN A 461 19.93 -24.26 -11.89
N LEU A 462 20.76 -25.26 -11.61
CA LEU A 462 21.85 -25.18 -10.64
C LEU A 462 23.18 -24.91 -11.35
N LYS A 463 23.82 -23.81 -10.97
CA LYS A 463 25.24 -23.53 -11.27
C LYS A 463 26.08 -23.33 -10.01
N GLY A 464 25.50 -22.78 -8.96
CA GLY A 464 26.09 -22.69 -7.63
C GLY A 464 25.65 -23.88 -6.79
N GLU A 465 25.17 -23.60 -5.59
CA GLU A 465 25.01 -24.60 -4.55
C GLU A 465 23.56 -24.73 -4.08
N MET A 466 23.18 -25.94 -3.69
CA MET A 466 21.95 -26.24 -2.97
C MET A 466 22.31 -26.97 -1.68
N ASP A 467 21.92 -26.42 -0.55
CA ASP A 467 22.48 -26.84 0.73
C ASP A 467 21.45 -26.89 1.87
N THR A 468 21.64 -27.85 2.77
CA THR A 468 20.93 -27.95 4.06
C THR A 468 21.87 -28.16 5.24
N ILE A 469 23.18 -27.99 5.06
CA ILE A 469 24.18 -28.10 6.11
C ILE A 469 24.04 -26.93 7.07
N TYR A 470 24.08 -27.22 8.37
CA TYR A 470 23.96 -26.20 9.40
C TYR A 470 25.34 -25.90 10.02
N ASP A 471 26.03 -24.92 9.45
CA ASP A 471 27.38 -24.48 9.83
C ASP A 471 27.46 -23.01 10.27
N TRP A 472 26.30 -22.38 10.44
CA TRP A 472 26.19 -20.95 10.76
C TRP A 472 26.80 -20.60 12.12
N LEU A 473 27.45 -19.44 12.18
CA LEU A 473 28.03 -18.89 13.40
C LEU A 473 27.21 -17.68 13.90
N ASP A 474 27.15 -17.48 15.21
CA ASP A 474 26.63 -16.25 15.80
C ASP A 474 27.63 -15.09 15.68
N GLU A 475 27.25 -13.91 16.17
CA GLU A 475 28.11 -12.69 16.15
C GLU A 475 29.45 -12.84 16.90
N ASN A 476 29.64 -13.93 17.66
CA ASN A 476 30.85 -14.23 18.42
C ASN A 476 31.61 -15.45 17.86
N ASP A 477 31.38 -15.81 16.59
CA ASP A 477 31.96 -16.98 15.93
C ASP A 477 31.59 -18.32 16.60
N VAL A 478 30.45 -18.40 17.30
CA VAL A 478 29.98 -19.63 17.95
C VAL A 478 28.97 -20.34 17.04
N PRO A 479 29.15 -21.64 16.74
CA PRO A 479 28.19 -22.40 15.96
C PRO A 479 26.79 -22.32 16.55
N LEU A 480 25.83 -21.94 15.70
CA LEU A 480 24.42 -21.98 16.03
C LEU A 480 23.98 -23.44 16.27
N PRO A 481 22.97 -23.68 17.12
CA PRO A 481 22.52 -25.04 17.42
C PRO A 481 21.93 -25.72 16.18
N LYS A 482 22.55 -26.82 15.75
CA LYS A 482 22.05 -27.66 14.65
C LYS A 482 20.63 -28.18 14.93
N PRO A 483 19.78 -28.32 13.90
CA PRO A 483 18.47 -28.96 14.05
C PRO A 483 18.60 -30.42 14.52
N GLU A 484 17.58 -30.93 15.23
CA GLU A 484 17.59 -32.31 15.76
C GLU A 484 17.62 -33.37 14.64
N THR A 485 17.07 -33.04 13.48
CA THR A 485 17.09 -33.87 12.27
C THR A 485 17.72 -33.05 11.15
N PRO A 486 18.80 -33.54 10.53
CA PRO A 486 19.33 -32.95 9.30
C PRO A 486 18.24 -32.80 8.23
N GLY A 487 18.28 -31.71 7.46
CA GLY A 487 17.40 -31.56 6.32
C GLY A 487 17.76 -32.56 5.22
N ASP A 488 16.77 -33.20 4.59
CA ASP A 488 16.97 -34.02 3.39
C ASP A 488 16.83 -33.16 2.12
N ILE A 489 17.45 -33.59 1.02
CA ILE A 489 17.22 -33.03 -0.32
C ILE A 489 16.46 -34.05 -1.16
N ASN A 490 15.18 -33.78 -1.38
CA ASN A 490 14.24 -34.70 -2.01
C ASN A 490 13.80 -34.21 -3.39
N ILE A 491 14.10 -34.96 -4.43
CA ILE A 491 13.67 -34.71 -5.82
C ILE A 491 12.71 -35.84 -6.21
N ASN A 492 11.42 -35.69 -5.87
CA ASN A 492 10.36 -36.68 -6.15
C ASN A 492 9.49 -36.29 -7.37
N GLY A 493 9.72 -35.11 -7.92
CA GLY A 493 9.17 -34.64 -9.18
C GLY A 493 10.00 -33.47 -9.70
N GLY A 494 9.50 -32.80 -10.74
CA GLY A 494 10.23 -31.68 -11.36
C GLY A 494 11.55 -32.09 -12.00
N ILE A 495 12.35 -31.09 -12.37
CA ILE A 495 13.62 -31.26 -13.06
C ILE A 495 14.69 -30.39 -12.39
N VAL A 496 15.83 -30.99 -12.06
CA VAL A 496 17.05 -30.28 -11.66
C VAL A 496 18.05 -30.35 -12.80
N ASN A 497 18.41 -29.21 -13.39
CA ASN A 497 19.42 -29.11 -14.43
C ASN A 497 20.72 -28.59 -13.84
N ILE A 498 21.81 -29.31 -14.10
CA ILE A 498 23.16 -28.91 -13.73
C ILE A 498 23.82 -28.25 -14.92
N LEU A 499 24.24 -27.01 -14.74
CA LEU A 499 24.62 -26.12 -15.84
C LEU A 499 26.06 -25.58 -15.75
N SER A 500 26.78 -25.81 -14.65
CA SER A 500 28.19 -25.43 -14.45
C SER A 500 29.06 -26.66 -14.19
N ASP A 501 30.38 -26.47 -14.22
CA ASP A 501 31.38 -27.44 -13.75
C ASP A 501 31.66 -27.35 -12.24
N SER A 502 30.88 -26.53 -11.54
CA SER A 502 31.05 -26.21 -10.14
C SER A 502 29.79 -26.38 -9.28
N ALA A 503 28.78 -27.08 -9.78
CA ALA A 503 27.52 -27.21 -9.07
C ALA A 503 27.62 -28.20 -7.91
N GLU A 504 27.00 -27.87 -6.79
CA GLU A 504 27.04 -28.68 -5.57
C GLU A 504 25.65 -28.91 -4.97
N ILE A 505 25.43 -30.12 -4.46
CA ILE A 505 24.32 -30.45 -3.57
C ILE A 505 24.91 -31.04 -2.29
N SER A 506 24.62 -30.37 -1.17
CA SER A 506 25.22 -30.72 0.13
C SER A 506 24.16 -30.81 1.22
N THR A 507 24.28 -31.81 2.07
CA THR A 507 23.29 -32.10 3.11
C THR A 507 23.87 -33.05 4.15
N GLU A 508 23.55 -32.83 5.43
CA GLU A 508 23.81 -33.82 6.50
C GLU A 508 22.77 -34.95 6.53
N GLY A 509 21.69 -34.82 5.74
CA GLY A 509 20.63 -35.80 5.56
C GLY A 509 20.90 -36.70 4.35
N ASN A 510 19.87 -36.96 3.57
CA ASN A 510 19.93 -37.79 2.37
C ASN A 510 19.63 -36.96 1.12
N VAL A 511 20.36 -37.26 0.03
CA VAL A 511 19.94 -36.86 -1.32
C VAL A 511 19.11 -38.00 -1.90
N VAL A 512 17.83 -37.74 -2.21
CA VAL A 512 16.89 -38.74 -2.71
C VAL A 512 16.28 -38.30 -4.03
N VAL A 513 16.43 -39.11 -5.08
CA VAL A 513 15.77 -38.92 -6.37
C VAL A 513 14.78 -40.04 -6.57
N SER A 514 13.49 -39.69 -6.69
CA SER A 514 12.42 -40.67 -6.69
C SER A 514 11.26 -40.34 -7.62
N ASP A 515 10.36 -41.30 -7.81
CA ASP A 515 9.12 -41.17 -8.58
C ASP A 515 9.33 -40.56 -9.98
N SER A 516 8.97 -39.29 -10.16
CA SER A 516 9.11 -38.58 -11.45
C SER A 516 10.21 -37.53 -11.46
N GLY A 517 11.03 -37.48 -10.40
CA GLY A 517 12.16 -36.59 -10.26
C GLY A 517 13.26 -36.91 -11.26
N VAL A 518 13.86 -35.85 -11.82
CA VAL A 518 14.92 -35.95 -12.83
C VAL A 518 16.07 -35.02 -12.48
N ILE A 519 17.30 -35.55 -12.47
CA ILE A 519 18.52 -34.74 -12.53
C ILE A 519 19.11 -34.82 -13.94
N ASN A 520 19.36 -33.68 -14.57
CA ASN A 520 20.07 -33.58 -15.85
C ASN A 520 21.46 -32.99 -15.61
N VAL A 521 22.52 -33.78 -15.82
CA VAL A 521 23.89 -33.27 -15.80
C VAL A 521 24.31 -32.99 -17.23
N ASN A 522 24.36 -31.72 -17.62
CA ASN A 522 24.61 -31.33 -18.99
C ASN A 522 26.05 -31.61 -19.44
N ASN A 523 26.26 -31.63 -20.75
CA ASN A 523 27.60 -31.83 -21.32
C ASN A 523 28.55 -30.71 -20.89
N GLY A 524 29.70 -31.08 -20.34
CA GLY A 524 30.68 -30.15 -19.76
C GLY A 524 30.33 -29.65 -18.35
N ALA A 525 29.17 -30.02 -17.81
CA ALA A 525 28.82 -29.73 -16.42
C ALA A 525 29.35 -30.82 -15.48
N LYS A 526 29.51 -30.46 -14.21
CA LYS A 526 29.95 -31.35 -13.14
C LYS A 526 29.12 -31.08 -11.88
N LEU A 527 28.57 -32.14 -11.30
CA LEU A 527 27.81 -32.11 -10.05
C LEU A 527 28.59 -32.82 -8.95
N TYR A 528 28.80 -32.12 -7.82
CA TYR A 528 29.36 -32.68 -6.59
C TYR A 528 28.24 -32.94 -5.59
N ILE A 529 28.31 -34.09 -4.92
CA ILE A 529 27.43 -34.43 -3.81
C ILE A 529 28.30 -34.59 -2.55
N GLY A 530 28.03 -33.76 -1.53
CA GLY A 530 28.76 -33.79 -0.24
C GLY A 530 30.01 -32.92 -0.18
N GLY A 531 30.07 -31.83 -0.95
CA GLY A 531 31.20 -30.90 -0.94
C GLY A 531 32.15 -31.05 -2.12
N MET A 532 32.62 -29.92 -2.64
CA MET A 532 33.83 -29.87 -3.45
C MET A 532 35.07 -30.20 -2.61
N PRO A 533 36.04 -30.94 -3.16
CA PRO A 533 37.33 -31.10 -2.49
C PRO A 533 38.05 -29.75 -2.39
N ASP A 534 38.40 -29.35 -1.17
CA ASP A 534 39.16 -28.14 -0.91
C ASP A 534 40.54 -28.21 -1.61
N GLU A 535 40.83 -27.24 -2.48
CA GLU A 535 42.11 -27.19 -3.24
C GLU A 535 43.34 -27.07 -2.32
N ASP A 536 43.16 -26.66 -1.06
CA ASP A 536 44.22 -26.44 -0.08
C ASP A 536 44.45 -27.63 0.89
N ASP A 537 43.58 -28.65 0.89
CA ASP A 537 43.63 -29.81 1.81
C ASP A 537 44.40 -31.01 1.22
N GLU A 538 45.57 -30.77 0.63
CA GLU A 538 46.47 -31.85 0.15
C GLU A 538 47.15 -32.64 1.30
N GLU A 539 47.00 -32.26 2.58
CA GLU A 539 47.77 -32.83 3.70
C GLU A 539 47.05 -33.86 4.59
N ASP A 540 45.72 -33.95 4.58
CA ASP A 540 44.98 -35.00 5.28
C ASP A 540 44.22 -35.85 4.25
N GLY A 541 44.64 -37.10 4.09
CA GLY A 541 44.16 -38.02 3.03
C GLY A 541 42.71 -38.50 3.16
N ASP A 542 41.74 -37.60 3.38
CA ASP A 542 40.31 -37.81 3.14
C ASP A 542 39.99 -37.50 1.65
N GLU A 543 40.77 -38.13 0.76
CA GLU A 543 40.67 -37.97 -0.68
C GLU A 543 39.30 -38.47 -1.17
N ASN A 544 38.42 -37.55 -1.61
CA ASN A 544 37.14 -37.81 -2.27
C ASN A 544 36.03 -38.41 -1.38
N GLN A 545 35.61 -37.71 -0.33
CA GLN A 545 34.39 -38.08 0.39
C GLN A 545 33.16 -37.74 -0.48
N THR A 546 32.81 -38.66 -1.39
CA THR A 546 31.63 -38.51 -2.25
C THR A 546 30.41 -39.03 -1.51
N ASP A 547 29.40 -38.19 -1.31
CA ASP A 547 28.15 -38.60 -0.68
C ASP A 547 27.27 -39.42 -1.62
N THR A 548 26.21 -40.01 -1.07
CA THR A 548 25.36 -40.96 -1.78
C THR A 548 24.07 -40.31 -2.27
N ILE A 549 23.79 -40.44 -3.57
CA ILE A 549 22.45 -40.23 -4.13
C ILE A 549 21.67 -41.55 -4.01
N ASN A 550 20.49 -41.48 -3.38
CA ASN A 550 19.53 -42.57 -3.34
C ASN A 550 18.55 -42.47 -4.52
N LEU A 551 18.71 -43.33 -5.52
CA LEU A 551 17.92 -43.36 -6.75
C LEU A 551 16.86 -44.47 -6.71
N ILE A 552 15.64 -44.14 -6.30
CA ILE A 552 14.60 -45.12 -5.95
C ILE A 552 13.27 -44.86 -6.67
N ASN A 553 12.33 -45.81 -6.63
CA ASN A 553 10.94 -45.61 -7.04
C ASN A 553 10.69 -45.07 -8.47
N GLY A 554 11.66 -45.16 -9.38
CA GLY A 554 11.51 -44.63 -10.76
C GLY A 554 12.20 -43.28 -11.01
N GLY A 555 12.84 -42.69 -10.00
CA GLY A 555 13.67 -41.50 -10.17
C GLY A 555 14.77 -41.71 -11.21
N SER A 556 15.20 -40.63 -11.85
CA SER A 556 16.15 -40.73 -12.97
C SER A 556 17.26 -39.68 -12.97
N ILE A 557 18.43 -40.08 -13.49
CA ILE A 557 19.56 -39.20 -13.78
C ILE A 557 19.87 -39.32 -15.27
N ASN A 558 19.85 -38.19 -15.99
CA ASN A 558 20.31 -38.09 -17.37
C ASN A 558 21.70 -37.44 -17.36
N LEU A 559 22.70 -38.24 -17.69
CA LEU A 559 24.10 -37.92 -17.51
C LEU A 559 24.78 -37.68 -18.86
N ALA A 560 25.12 -36.43 -19.16
CA ALA A 560 25.96 -36.06 -20.30
C ALA A 560 27.33 -35.50 -19.88
N GLY A 561 27.44 -34.98 -18.65
CA GLY A 561 28.68 -34.52 -18.00
C GLY A 561 29.17 -35.46 -16.89
N THR A 562 29.76 -34.89 -15.84
CA THR A 562 30.36 -35.65 -14.73
C THR A 562 29.51 -35.56 -13.46
N LEU A 563 29.30 -36.70 -12.80
CA LEU A 563 28.66 -36.78 -11.49
C LEU A 563 29.66 -37.33 -10.47
N VAL A 564 29.98 -36.58 -9.44
CA VAL A 564 30.86 -36.98 -8.33
C VAL A 564 29.98 -37.36 -7.15
N ALA A 565 29.63 -38.63 -7.10
CA ALA A 565 28.73 -39.18 -6.09
C ALA A 565 28.82 -40.70 -6.06
N ASN A 566 28.62 -41.26 -4.88
CA ASN A 566 28.17 -42.65 -4.77
C ASN A 566 26.68 -42.71 -5.15
N ILE A 567 26.25 -43.82 -5.75
CA ILE A 567 24.85 -44.03 -6.11
C ILE A 567 24.38 -45.36 -5.54
N SER A 568 23.35 -45.28 -4.72
CA SER A 568 22.58 -46.41 -4.22
C SER A 568 21.18 -46.33 -4.82
N GLY A 569 20.57 -47.45 -5.21
CA GLY A 569 19.23 -47.42 -5.79
C GLY A 569 18.35 -48.60 -5.42
N ASP A 570 17.14 -48.61 -6.00
CA ASP A 570 16.30 -49.81 -6.09
C ASP A 570 16.26 -50.33 -7.54
N ASP A 571 15.51 -51.41 -7.77
CA ASP A 571 15.34 -52.01 -9.10
C ASP A 571 14.55 -51.15 -10.10
N ARG A 572 14.14 -49.93 -9.71
CA ARG A 572 13.38 -48.99 -10.54
C ARG A 572 14.10 -47.68 -10.80
N GLY A 573 15.14 -47.33 -10.05
CA GLY A 573 16.01 -46.18 -10.35
C GLY A 573 16.72 -46.33 -11.70
N VAL A 574 16.86 -45.23 -12.47
CA VAL A 574 17.44 -45.27 -13.82
C VAL A 574 18.51 -44.20 -14.04
N ILE A 575 19.68 -44.61 -14.53
CA ILE A 575 20.73 -43.72 -15.03
C ILE A 575 20.82 -43.85 -16.55
N ASN A 576 20.70 -42.73 -17.26
CA ASN A 576 20.84 -42.65 -18.71
C ASN A 576 22.14 -41.93 -19.07
N PHE A 577 23.08 -42.62 -19.70
CA PHE A 577 24.30 -42.04 -20.26
C PHE A 577 23.98 -41.44 -21.64
N GLU A 578 23.87 -40.10 -21.67
CA GLU A 578 23.46 -39.27 -22.80
C GLU A 578 24.66 -38.63 -23.56
N SER A 579 25.89 -39.04 -23.25
CA SER A 579 27.12 -38.62 -23.94
C SER A 579 28.18 -39.72 -23.88
N SER A 580 29.17 -39.69 -24.77
CA SER A 580 30.37 -40.54 -24.67
C SER A 580 31.37 -40.07 -23.61
N GLU A 581 31.19 -38.84 -23.12
CA GLU A 581 32.01 -38.20 -22.08
C GLU A 581 31.33 -38.22 -20.71
N ALA A 582 30.19 -38.93 -20.58
CA ALA A 582 29.45 -39.00 -19.33
C ALA A 582 30.18 -39.90 -18.32
N VAL A 583 30.42 -39.39 -17.10
CA VAL A 583 31.24 -40.08 -16.09
C VAL A 583 30.58 -40.00 -14.72
N ILE A 584 30.60 -41.12 -13.99
CA ILE A 584 30.34 -41.18 -12.56
C ILE A 584 31.67 -41.41 -11.85
N GLU A 585 32.06 -40.43 -11.04
CA GLU A 585 33.21 -40.48 -10.13
C GLU A 585 32.74 -40.94 -8.75
N GLY A 586 32.43 -42.24 -8.62
CA GLY A 586 31.98 -42.87 -7.38
C GLY A 586 31.50 -44.30 -7.60
N ASP A 587 31.11 -44.97 -6.52
CA ASP A 587 30.55 -46.32 -6.53
C ASP A 587 29.09 -46.30 -7.00
N VAL A 588 28.66 -47.34 -7.74
CA VAL A 588 27.28 -47.47 -8.23
C VAL A 588 26.74 -48.85 -7.88
N ASP A 589 25.66 -48.92 -7.10
CA ASP A 589 25.01 -50.17 -6.72
C ASP A 589 23.48 -50.09 -6.84
N THR A 590 22.91 -51.08 -7.52
CA THR A 590 21.49 -51.39 -7.77
C THR A 590 20.76 -50.77 -8.98
N PRO A 591 20.98 -49.51 -9.44
CA PRO A 591 20.09 -48.90 -10.43
C PRO A 591 20.19 -49.55 -11.82
N SER A 592 19.19 -49.31 -12.66
CA SER A 592 19.24 -49.61 -14.09
C SER A 592 20.14 -48.62 -14.84
N LEU A 593 21.01 -49.13 -15.72
CA LEU A 593 21.92 -48.32 -16.55
C LEU A 593 21.51 -48.40 -18.03
N THR A 594 21.36 -47.26 -18.69
CA THR A 594 21.07 -47.17 -20.13
C THR A 594 22.13 -46.34 -20.85
N PHE A 595 22.74 -46.90 -21.88
CA PHE A 595 23.74 -46.23 -22.71
C PHE A 595 23.14 -45.80 -24.07
N ASN A 596 23.17 -44.49 -24.36
CA ASN A 596 22.68 -43.91 -25.61
C ASN A 596 23.80 -43.53 -26.60
N PHE A 597 25.06 -43.77 -26.24
CA PHE A 597 26.26 -43.47 -27.05
C PHE A 597 27.32 -44.56 -26.89
N ASP A 598 28.36 -44.52 -27.74
CA ASP A 598 29.52 -45.39 -27.59
C ASP A 598 30.23 -45.09 -26.26
N HIS A 599 30.47 -46.13 -25.45
CA HIS A 599 31.10 -45.98 -24.13
C HIS A 599 31.94 -47.20 -23.75
N SER A 600 32.82 -47.05 -22.76
CA SER A 600 33.38 -48.17 -22.00
C SER A 600 32.94 -48.10 -20.54
N LEU A 601 32.75 -49.25 -19.91
CA LEU A 601 32.24 -49.34 -18.54
C LEU A 601 33.24 -48.74 -17.54
N SER A 602 34.53 -48.97 -17.74
CA SER A 602 35.63 -48.40 -16.94
C SER A 602 35.71 -46.88 -16.98
N LYS A 603 35.21 -46.25 -18.06
CA LYS A 603 35.15 -44.79 -18.20
C LYS A 603 33.84 -44.22 -17.69
N ALA A 604 32.74 -44.95 -17.88
CA ALA A 604 31.42 -44.54 -17.43
C ALA A 604 31.37 -44.44 -15.90
N ILE A 605 32.06 -45.36 -15.21
CA ILE A 605 32.03 -45.49 -13.76
C ILE A 605 33.46 -45.75 -13.29
N THR A 606 34.06 -44.79 -12.61
CA THR A 606 35.45 -44.91 -12.13
C THR A 606 35.53 -45.69 -10.82
N GLY A 607 34.55 -45.53 -9.90
CA GLY A 607 34.39 -46.30 -8.67
C GLY A 607 33.82 -47.71 -8.89
N THR A 608 33.60 -48.46 -7.83
CA THR A 608 33.12 -49.85 -7.86
C THR A 608 31.73 -49.92 -8.51
N LEU A 609 31.55 -50.87 -9.43
CA LEU A 609 30.23 -51.22 -9.93
C LEU A 609 29.73 -52.43 -9.15
N GLY A 610 28.65 -52.27 -8.39
CA GLY A 610 28.01 -53.35 -7.65
C GLY A 610 26.99 -54.12 -8.49
N SER A 611 25.92 -54.58 -7.84
CA SER A 611 24.80 -55.22 -8.53
C SER A 611 24.10 -54.19 -9.41
N VAL A 612 23.67 -54.58 -10.60
CA VAL A 612 22.90 -53.71 -11.50
C VAL A 612 21.60 -54.44 -11.81
N ASP A 613 20.45 -53.79 -11.62
CA ASP A 613 19.16 -54.42 -11.95
C ASP A 613 19.08 -54.74 -13.45
N LYS A 614 19.35 -53.73 -14.28
CA LYS A 614 19.30 -53.86 -15.73
C LYS A 614 20.34 -53.01 -16.43
N LEU A 615 21.11 -53.63 -17.32
CA LEU A 615 22.02 -52.95 -18.24
C LEU A 615 21.44 -52.93 -19.66
N THR A 616 21.25 -51.73 -20.22
CA THR A 616 20.68 -51.51 -21.55
C THR A 616 21.64 -50.73 -22.44
N VAL A 617 21.93 -51.23 -23.65
CA VAL A 617 22.60 -50.46 -24.71
C VAL A 617 21.53 -50.07 -25.71
N ALA A 618 21.00 -48.86 -25.57
CA ALA A 618 19.92 -48.36 -26.42
C ALA A 618 20.44 -47.93 -27.79
N LYS A 619 21.63 -47.33 -27.83
CA LYS A 619 22.34 -46.89 -29.05
C LYS A 619 23.86 -47.00 -28.82
N GLY A 620 24.63 -47.07 -29.90
CA GLY A 620 26.08 -47.18 -29.84
C GLY A 620 26.59 -48.56 -29.43
N THR A 621 27.82 -48.60 -28.95
CA THR A 621 28.57 -49.79 -28.51
C THR A 621 29.07 -49.59 -27.09
N LEU A 622 28.74 -50.52 -26.19
CA LEU A 622 29.30 -50.58 -24.84
C LEU A 622 30.45 -51.60 -24.78
N SER A 623 31.64 -51.14 -24.42
CA SER A 623 32.77 -52.02 -24.12
C SER A 623 32.74 -52.44 -22.66
N PHE A 624 32.61 -53.75 -22.41
CA PHE A 624 32.63 -54.32 -21.07
C PHE A 624 34.08 -54.61 -20.67
N ASP A 625 34.74 -53.63 -20.06
CA ASP A 625 36.16 -53.63 -19.73
C ASP A 625 36.44 -53.50 -18.22
N LYS A 626 35.39 -53.65 -17.41
CA LYS A 626 35.42 -53.65 -15.94
C LYS A 626 34.52 -54.78 -15.43
N GLU A 627 34.93 -55.46 -14.36
CA GLU A 627 34.07 -56.42 -13.67
C GLU A 627 33.14 -55.69 -12.69
N PRO A 628 31.84 -56.06 -12.65
CA PRO A 628 30.95 -55.73 -11.54
C PRO A 628 31.21 -56.61 -10.31
#